data_AF-A0A7V8JK67-F1
#
_entry.id   AF-A0A7V8JK67-F1
#
_cell.length_a   1.000
_cell.length_b   1.000
_cell.length_c   1.000
_cell.angle_alpha   90.00
_cell.angle_beta   90.00
_cell.angle_gamma   90.00
#
_symmetry.space_group_name_H-M   'P 1'
#
loop_
_entity.id
_entity.type
_entity.pdbx_description
1 polymer ?
#
loop_
_entity_poly.entity_id
_entity_poly.type
_entity_poly.pdbx_seq_one_letter_code
_entity_poly.pdbx_strand_id
1 'polypeptide(L)' 'MSGPLGALQFVMELTLDDNRRLAQADPVRVRAELAERGYYLQVPPSVKSLMPRHND' A
#
# COMPACT_ATOMS: atom_id res chain seq x y z
N MET A 1 -4.94 21.99 -7.81
CA MET A 1 -5.66 20.71 -7.81
C MET A 1 -4.69 19.68 -7.24
N SER A 2 -4.88 19.22 -6.00
CA SER A 2 -3.96 18.23 -5.42
C SER A 2 -4.22 16.86 -6.06
N GLY A 3 -3.15 16.13 -6.39
CA GLY A 3 -3.24 14.79 -6.97
C GLY A 3 -3.96 13.79 -6.05
N PRO A 4 -4.21 12.56 -6.52
CA PRO A 4 -5.06 11.57 -5.86
C PRO A 4 -4.63 11.17 -4.42
N LEU A 5 -3.39 11.47 -4.02
CA LEU A 5 -2.87 11.17 -2.67
C LEU A 5 -3.20 12.22 -1.61
N GLY A 6 -3.65 13.42 -2.00
CA GLY A 6 -3.86 14.53 -1.06
C GLY A 6 -2.57 14.97 -0.37
N ALA A 7 -2.69 15.60 0.81
CA ALA A 7 -1.54 15.99 1.63
C ALA A 7 -1.07 14.80 2.48
N LEU A 8 0.22 14.47 2.39
CA LEU A 8 0.81 13.40 3.17
C LEU A 8 0.96 13.83 4.64
N GLN A 9 0.52 12.96 5.55
CA GLN A 9 0.65 13.15 6.99
C GLN A 9 1.48 12.01 7.57
N PHE A 10 2.35 12.32 8.52
CA PHE A 10 3.04 11.30 9.28
C PHE A 10 2.04 10.63 10.22
N VAL A 11 1.89 9.31 10.08
CA VAL A 11 0.92 8.52 10.88
C VAL A 11 1.59 7.60 11.89
N MET A 12 2.77 7.05 11.56
CA MET A 12 3.53 6.18 12.45
C MET A 12 4.97 5.98 11.98
N GLU A 13 5.81 5.51 12.91
CA GLU A 13 7.09 4.88 12.62
C GLU A 13 6.96 3.36 12.75
N LEU A 14 7.61 2.62 11.86
CA LEU A 14 7.54 1.16 11.79
C LEU A 14 8.92 0.57 11.48
N THR A 15 9.43 -0.27 12.37
CA THR A 15 10.62 -1.11 12.09
C THR A 15 10.27 -2.23 11.13
N LEU A 16 11.04 -2.37 10.05
CA LEU A 16 10.80 -3.29 8.95
C LEU A 16 11.92 -4.34 8.81
N ASP A 17 12.22 -5.02 9.91
CA ASP A 17 13.22 -6.10 9.96
C ASP A 17 12.86 -7.30 9.06
N ASP A 18 13.80 -8.22 8.90
CA ASP A 18 13.65 -9.36 7.98
C ASP A 18 12.48 -10.28 8.30
N ASN A 19 12.06 -10.37 9.57
CA ASN A 19 10.96 -11.21 10.02
C ASN A 19 9.61 -10.47 10.05
N ARG A 20 9.59 -9.17 9.76
CA ARG A 20 8.37 -8.36 9.79
C ARG A 20 7.43 -8.72 8.64
N ARG A 21 6.20 -9.12 8.98
CA ARG A 21 5.10 -9.32 8.01
C ARG A 21 4.25 -8.05 7.91
N LEU A 22 3.84 -7.72 6.68
CA LEU A 22 2.90 -6.64 6.39
C LEU A 22 1.57 -7.24 5.92
N ALA A 23 0.46 -6.55 6.23
CA ALA A 23 -0.88 -7.05 5.92
C ALA A 23 -1.23 -6.96 4.43
N GLN A 24 -0.70 -5.94 3.73
CA GLN A 24 -1.16 -5.57 2.39
C GLN A 24 -0.04 -5.57 1.33
N ALA A 25 1.22 -5.69 1.74
CA ALA A 25 2.38 -5.61 0.86
C ALA A 25 3.39 -6.70 1.18
N ASP A 26 4.25 -7.04 0.22
CA ASP A 26 5.39 -7.92 0.44
C ASP A 26 6.53 -7.14 1.10
N PRO A 27 6.96 -7.48 2.33
CA PRO A 27 8.03 -6.76 3.03
C PRO A 27 9.38 -6.77 2.29
N VAL A 28 9.68 -7.83 1.51
CA VAL A 28 10.94 -7.90 0.74
C VAL A 28 10.95 -6.83 -0.34
N ARG A 29 9.84 -6.71 -1.07
CA ARG A 29 9.67 -5.67 -2.09
C ARG A 29 9.70 -4.26 -1.50
N VAL A 30 9.05 -4.05 -0.36
CA VAL A 30 9.05 -2.74 0.33
C VAL A 30 10.48 -2.33 0.68
N ARG A 31 11.28 -3.22 1.30
CA ARG A 31 12.69 -2.93 1.62
C ARG A 31 13.51 -2.60 0.38
N ALA A 32 13.33 -3.35 -0.72
CA ALA A 32 14.04 -3.10 -1.97
C ALA A 32 13.68 -1.71 -2.54
N GLU A 33 12.40 -1.36 -2.65
CA GLU A 33 11.99 -0.04 -3.17
C GLU A 33 12.42 1.11 -2.25
N LEU A 34 12.39 0.92 -0.93
CA LEU A 34 12.93 1.91 0.01
C LEU A 34 14.44 2.12 -0.18
N ALA A 35 15.21 1.05 -0.39
CA ALA A 35 16.65 1.14 -0.64
C ALA A 35 16.97 1.81 -1.99
N GLU A 36 16.18 1.53 -3.03
CA GLU A 36 16.41 2.05 -4.38
C GLU A 36 15.86 3.47 -4.61
N ARG A 37 14.70 3.79 -4.03
CA ARG A 37 13.91 4.99 -4.35
C ARG A 37 13.67 5.91 -3.15
N GLY A 38 13.87 5.41 -1.94
CA GLY A 38 13.57 6.14 -0.69
C GLY A 38 12.09 6.13 -0.29
N TYR A 39 11.20 5.46 -1.05
CA TYR A 39 9.77 5.34 -0.71
C TYR A 39 9.13 4.09 -1.33
N TYR A 40 8.00 3.65 -0.77
CA TYR A 40 7.11 2.62 -1.32
C TYR A 40 5.68 3.15 -1.33
N LEU A 41 4.98 3.07 -2.46
CA LEU A 41 3.58 3.50 -2.57
C LEU A 41 2.65 2.28 -2.56
N GLN A 42 1.88 2.12 -1.49
CA GLN A 42 0.83 1.11 -1.43
C GLN A 42 -0.45 1.66 -2.05
N VAL A 43 -0.90 1.04 -3.13
CA VAL A 43 -2.24 1.27 -3.68
C VAL A 43 -3.14 0.13 -3.21
N PRO A 44 -4.26 0.40 -2.53
CA PRO A 44 -5.16 -0.65 -2.11
C PRO A 44 -5.69 -1.41 -3.33
N PRO A 45 -5.80 -2.76 -3.27
CA PRO A 45 -6.42 -3.52 -4.34
C PRO A 45 -7.86 -3.02 -4.56
N SER A 46 -8.28 -2.92 -5.83
CA SER A 46 -9.66 -2.56 -6.14
C SER A 46 -10.60 -3.59 -5.51
N VAL A 47 -11.51 -3.11 -4.66
CA VAL A 47 -12.53 -3.98 -4.06
C VAL A 47 -13.40 -4.48 -5.22
N LYS A 48 -13.22 -5.75 -5.61
CA LYS A 48 -14.18 -6.39 -6.52
C LYS A 48 -15.53 -6.36 -5.83
N SER A 49 -16.52 -5.71 -6.46
CA SER A 49 -17.89 -5.77 -5.97
C SER A 49 -18.31 -7.23 -5.84
N LEU A 50 -18.68 -7.65 -4.63
CA LEU A 50 -19.20 -8.99 -4.34
C LEU A 50 -20.66 -9.14 -4.78
N MET A 51 -21.30 -8.06 -5.24
CA MET A 51 -22.66 -8.12 -5.77
C MET A 51 -22.62 -8.77 -7.15
N PRO A 52 -23.27 -9.94 -7.34
CA PRO A 52 -23.56 -10.41 -8.68
C PRO A 52 -24.41 -9.34 -9.36
N ARG A 53 -24.06 -8.96 -10.60
CA ARG A 53 -24.98 -8.20 -11.43
C ARG A 53 -26.20 -9.08 -11.68
N HIS A 54 -27.29 -8.81 -10.97
CA HIS A 54 -28.59 -9.36 -11.34
C HIS A 54 -29.02 -8.54 -12.56
N ASN A 55 -28.85 -9.09 -13.75
CA ASN A 55 -29.51 -8.56 -14.93
C ASN A 55 -30.94 -9.11 -14.90
N ASP A 56 -31.90 -8.23 -14.61
CA ASP A 56 -33.32 -8.46 -14.93
C ASP A 56 -33.51 -8.65 -16.45
#